data_AF-A0A0D2PPT4-F1
#
_entry.id   AF-A0A0D2PPT4-F1
#
_cell.length_a   1.000
_cell.length_b   1.000
_cell.length_c   1.000
_cell.angle_alpha   90.00
_cell.angle_beta   90.00
_cell.angle_gamma   90.00
#
_symmetry.space_group_name_H-M   'P 1'
#
loop_
_entity.id
_entity.type
_entity.pdbx_description
1 polymer ?
#
loop_
_entity_poly.entity_id
_entity_poly.type
_entity_poly.pdbx_seq_one_letter_code
_entity_poly.pdbx_strand_id
1 'polypeptide(L)'
;MEVLHFVFGVFGNATALFLFLSPTITFKRIIRSKSTEQFSGIPYVMTLLNCLLSAWYGLPFVSKNNILVSTINGTGAAIESIYVLIFIIYAPKKEKAKIFGLFTFVLTVFTAVALISLFALHGNGRKLFCGLAATIFSIIMYASPLSIMRLVIKTKSVEFMPFFLSLFVFLCGTSWFIYGLLGRDAFVAVRYMPSS
;
A
#
# COMPACT_ATOMS: atom_id res chain seq x y z
N MET A 1 -21.56 6.23 -16.20
CA MET A 1 -20.83 5.42 -15.19
C MET A 1 -19.32 5.45 -15.42
N GLU A 2 -18.83 5.29 -16.66
CA GLU A 2 -17.38 5.31 -16.96
C GLU A 2 -16.67 6.62 -16.57
N VAL A 3 -17.29 7.78 -16.82
CA VAL A 3 -16.74 9.09 -16.42
C VAL A 3 -16.53 9.17 -14.91
N LEU A 4 -17.53 8.77 -14.11
CA LEU A 4 -17.41 8.77 -12.65
C LEU A 4 -16.32 7.79 -12.18
N HIS A 5 -16.26 6.60 -12.77
CA HIS A 5 -15.21 5.63 -12.47
C HIS A 5 -13.81 6.20 -12.74
N PHE A 6 -13.61 6.88 -13.87
CA PHE A 6 -12.35 7.57 -14.17
C PHE A 6 -12.05 8.71 -13.19
N VAL A 7 -13.03 9.57 -12.89
CA VAL A 7 -12.87 10.72 -11.95
C VAL A 7 -12.45 10.25 -10.56
N PHE A 8 -13.14 9.26 -9.99
CA PHE A 8 -12.76 8.69 -8.68
C PHE A 8 -11.41 7.97 -8.73
N GLY A 9 -11.04 7.38 -9.86
CA GLY A 9 -9.71 6.81 -10.04
C GLY A 9 -8.60 7.86 -10.03
N VAL A 10 -8.80 8.99 -10.73
CA VAL A 10 -7.86 10.12 -10.75
C VAL A 10 -7.75 10.79 -9.39
N PHE A 11 -8.88 11.04 -8.73
CA PHE A 11 -8.90 11.62 -7.38
C PHE A 11 -8.20 10.69 -6.39
N GLY A 12 -8.48 9.38 -6.44
CA GLY A 12 -7.81 8.37 -5.62
C GLY A 12 -6.30 8.30 -5.87
N ASN A 13 -5.85 8.43 -7.13
CA ASN A 13 -4.43 8.54 -7.48
C ASN A 13 -3.80 9.78 -6.82
N ALA A 14 -4.41 10.94 -6.96
CA ALA A 14 -3.90 12.19 -6.39
C ALA A 14 -3.76 12.10 -4.87
N THR A 15 -4.82 11.70 -4.16
CA THR A 15 -4.80 11.58 -2.69
C THR A 15 -3.80 10.54 -2.21
N ALA A 16 -3.69 9.40 -2.89
CA ALA A 16 -2.71 8.37 -2.55
C ALA A 16 -1.27 8.83 -2.76
N LEU A 17 -1.00 9.63 -3.78
CA LEU A 17 0.33 10.20 -4.01
C LEU A 17 0.75 11.10 -2.84
N PHE A 18 -0.16 11.94 -2.34
CA PHE A 18 0.10 12.73 -1.13
C PHE A 18 0.43 11.83 0.08
N LEU A 19 -0.27 10.70 0.25
CA LEU A 19 -0.01 9.75 1.33
C LEU A 19 1.37 9.10 1.19
N PHE A 20 1.76 8.65 -0.02
CA PHE A 20 3.09 8.08 -0.27
C PHE A 20 4.22 9.10 -0.07
N LEU A 21 3.97 10.38 -0.33
CA LEU A 21 4.94 11.45 -0.11
C LEU A 21 5.00 11.91 1.35
N SER A 22 4.02 11.56 2.19
CA SER A 22 3.98 11.98 3.60
C SER A 22 5.25 11.61 4.41
N PRO A 23 5.89 10.45 4.23
CA PRO A 23 7.10 10.10 4.98
C PRO A 23 8.36 10.82 4.49
N THR A 24 8.30 11.62 3.41
CA THR A 24 9.49 12.31 2.85
C THR A 24 10.20 13.16 3.90
N ILE A 25 9.44 13.81 4.79
CA ILE A 25 10.01 14.64 5.87
C ILE A 25 10.84 13.76 6.83
N THR A 26 10.30 12.59 7.19
CA THR A 26 10.99 11.59 8.03
C THR A 26 12.26 11.08 7.35
N PHE A 27 12.21 10.72 6.08
CA PHE A 27 13.40 10.24 5.36
C PHE A 27 14.45 11.32 5.14
N LYS A 28 14.05 12.58 4.94
CA LYS A 28 14.98 13.72 4.91
C LYS A 28 15.71 13.87 6.24
N ARG A 29 15.03 13.63 7.37
CA ARG A 29 15.66 13.60 8.70
C ARG A 29 16.66 12.45 8.83
N ILE A 30 16.29 11.24 8.42
CA ILE A 30 17.19 10.06 8.44
C ILE A 30 18.48 10.31 7.64
N ILE A 31 18.36 10.90 6.44
CA ILE A 31 19.52 11.19 5.59
C ILE A 31 20.44 12.24 6.25
N ARG A 32 19.86 13.26 6.88
CA ARG A 32 20.60 14.34 7.56
C ARG A 32 21.29 13.84 8.84
N SER A 33 20.60 13.04 9.65
CA SER A 33 21.14 12.48 10.89
C SER A 33 22.04 11.27 10.65
N LYS A 34 22.05 10.72 9.42
CA LYS A 34 22.77 9.48 9.05
C LYS A 34 22.38 8.29 9.95
N SER A 35 21.17 8.31 10.48
CA SER A 35 20.65 7.33 11.43
C SER A 35 19.14 7.17 11.25
N THR A 36 18.63 5.95 11.38
CA THR A 36 17.18 5.69 11.41
C THR A 36 16.53 6.10 12.72
N GLU A 37 17.30 6.57 13.70
CA GLU A 37 16.82 6.94 15.04
C GLU A 37 15.95 5.81 15.64
N GLN A 38 14.73 6.13 16.08
CA GLN A 38 13.74 5.18 16.59
C GLN A 38 12.66 4.82 15.54
N PHE A 39 12.82 5.25 14.28
CA PHE A 39 11.87 4.92 13.23
C PHE A 39 11.95 3.43 12.89
N SER A 40 10.81 2.83 12.53
CA SER A 40 10.74 1.44 12.08
C SER A 40 10.69 1.36 10.56
N GLY A 41 11.46 0.44 9.98
CA GLY A 41 11.48 0.20 8.54
C GLY A 41 10.38 -0.74 8.03
N ILE A 42 9.73 -1.48 8.95
CA ILE A 42 8.72 -2.51 8.62
C ILE A 42 7.55 -1.94 7.80
N PRO A 43 6.96 -0.78 8.16
CA PRO A 43 5.81 -0.25 7.42
C PRO A 43 6.10 -0.06 5.93
N TYR A 44 7.31 0.41 5.58
CA TYR A 44 7.68 0.67 4.19
C TYR A 44 7.84 -0.63 3.38
N VAL A 45 8.43 -1.66 3.98
CA VAL A 45 8.56 -2.98 3.31
C VAL A 45 7.20 -3.65 3.12
N MET A 46 6.31 -3.55 4.12
CA MET A 46 4.95 -4.10 4.01
C MET A 46 4.11 -3.33 2.98
N THR A 47 4.24 -2.00 2.96
CA THR A 47 3.58 -1.14 1.97
C THR A 47 4.07 -1.44 0.57
N LEU A 48 5.37 -1.69 0.39
CA LEU A 48 5.93 -2.14 -0.88
C LEU A 48 5.27 -3.43 -1.38
N LEU A 49 5.13 -4.45 -0.53
CA LEU A 49 4.47 -5.70 -0.91
C LEU A 49 3.03 -5.45 -1.39
N ASN A 50 2.27 -4.67 -0.62
CA ASN A 50 0.90 -4.36 -0.97
C ASN A 50 0.81 -3.56 -2.28
N CYS A 51 1.71 -2.61 -2.49
CA CYS A 51 1.81 -1.86 -3.74
C CYS A 51 2.11 -2.79 -4.92
N LEU A 52 3.09 -3.69 -4.80
CA LEU A 52 3.44 -4.63 -5.86
C LEU A 52 2.27 -5.56 -6.23
N LEU A 53 1.60 -6.16 -5.23
CA LEU A 53 0.45 -7.02 -5.45
C LEU A 53 -0.74 -6.27 -6.05
N SER A 54 -1.02 -5.05 -5.56
CA SER A 54 -2.07 -4.19 -6.08
C SER A 54 -1.79 -3.74 -7.50
N ALA A 55 -0.53 -3.39 -7.79
CA ALA A 55 -0.11 -2.97 -9.10
C ALA A 55 -0.26 -4.10 -10.11
N TRP A 56 0.13 -5.32 -9.72
CA TRP A 56 -0.07 -6.53 -10.52
C TRP A 56 -1.54 -6.83 -10.77
N TYR A 57 -2.35 -6.74 -9.72
CA TYR A 57 -3.79 -6.97 -9.81
C TYR A 57 -4.45 -6.04 -10.83
N GLY A 58 -4.11 -4.75 -10.84
CA GLY A 58 -4.71 -3.76 -11.74
C GLY A 58 -4.32 -3.90 -13.22
N LEU A 59 -3.34 -4.74 -13.55
CA LEU A 59 -2.88 -4.88 -14.93
C LEU A 59 -4.00 -5.46 -15.81
N PRO A 60 -4.16 -4.99 -17.07
CA PRO A 60 -5.30 -5.38 -17.91
C PRO A 60 -5.45 -6.88 -18.17
N PHE A 61 -4.34 -7.63 -18.13
CA PHE A 61 -4.35 -9.09 -18.30
C PHE A 61 -4.72 -9.86 -17.02
N VAL A 62 -4.80 -9.19 -15.86
CA VAL A 62 -5.26 -9.76 -14.58
C VAL A 62 -6.66 -9.27 -14.25
N SER A 63 -6.89 -7.95 -14.27
CA SER A 63 -8.21 -7.37 -14.07
C SER A 63 -8.48 -6.24 -15.08
N LYS A 64 -9.62 -6.35 -15.77
CA LYS A 64 -10.03 -5.36 -16.78
C LYS A 64 -10.43 -4.05 -16.10
N ASN A 65 -10.14 -2.93 -16.76
CA ASN A 65 -10.54 -1.58 -16.34
C ASN A 65 -9.94 -1.09 -15.01
N ASN A 66 -8.90 -1.73 -14.48
CA ASN A 66 -8.27 -1.34 -13.20
C ASN A 66 -6.88 -0.70 -13.37
N ILE A 67 -6.56 -0.18 -14.55
CA ILE A 67 -5.22 0.39 -14.83
C ILE A 67 -4.84 1.52 -13.88
N LEU A 68 -5.82 2.31 -13.40
CA LEU A 68 -5.58 3.38 -12.44
C LEU A 68 -5.13 2.85 -11.06
N VAL A 69 -5.50 1.62 -10.71
CA VAL A 69 -4.96 0.93 -9.52
C VAL A 69 -3.49 0.60 -9.76
N SER A 70 -3.13 0.16 -10.97
CA SER A 70 -1.73 -0.12 -11.33
C SER A 70 -0.85 1.11 -11.33
N THR A 71 -1.33 2.25 -11.85
CA THR A 71 -0.54 3.48 -11.92
C THR A 71 -0.13 3.96 -10.54
N ILE A 72 -1.10 4.06 -9.61
CA ILE A 72 -0.82 4.58 -8.27
C ILE A 72 0.02 3.62 -7.45
N ASN A 73 -0.27 2.31 -7.51
CA ASN A 73 0.45 1.34 -6.71
C ASN A 73 1.83 1.04 -7.30
N GLY A 74 2.00 1.13 -8.63
CA GLY A 74 3.31 1.10 -9.26
C GLY A 74 4.17 2.30 -8.84
N THR A 75 3.57 3.49 -8.81
CA THR A 75 4.23 4.71 -8.29
C THR A 75 4.59 4.55 -6.81
N GLY A 76 3.65 4.06 -5.99
CA GLY A 76 3.87 3.74 -4.58
C GLY A 76 5.01 2.74 -4.39
N ALA A 77 5.05 1.65 -5.18
CA ALA A 77 6.13 0.66 -5.12
C ALA A 77 7.50 1.28 -5.42
N ALA A 78 7.60 2.22 -6.37
CA ALA A 78 8.83 2.93 -6.65
C ALA A 78 9.27 3.82 -5.46
N ILE A 79 8.33 4.59 -4.90
CA ILE A 79 8.58 5.46 -3.73
C ILE A 79 8.98 4.62 -2.51
N GLU A 80 8.23 3.58 -2.18
CA GLU A 80 8.52 2.69 -1.05
C GLU A 80 9.86 1.96 -1.23
N SER A 81 10.23 1.59 -2.45
CA SER A 81 11.54 1.02 -2.74
C SER A 81 12.66 2.00 -2.38
N ILE A 82 12.51 3.30 -2.71
CA ILE A 82 13.47 4.35 -2.32
C ILE A 82 13.57 4.45 -0.80
N TYR A 83 12.43 4.47 -0.09
CA TYR A 83 12.38 4.49 1.37
C TYR A 83 13.08 3.29 2.00
N VAL A 84 12.79 2.07 1.53
CA VAL A 84 13.42 0.84 2.00
C VAL A 84 14.93 0.88 1.77
N LEU A 85 15.40 1.34 0.61
CA LEU A 85 16.82 1.49 0.31
C LEU A 85 17.51 2.48 1.26
N ILE A 86 16.92 3.65 1.49
CA ILE A 86 17.45 4.62 2.46
C ILE A 86 17.55 3.99 3.85
N PHE A 87 16.52 3.24 4.26
CA PHE A 87 16.50 2.55 5.54
C PHE A 87 17.63 1.51 5.65
N ILE A 88 17.84 0.69 4.61
CA ILE A 88 18.92 -0.30 4.56
C ILE A 88 20.30 0.37 4.58
N ILE A 89 20.46 1.57 4.00
CA ILE A 89 21.73 2.31 4.04
C ILE A 89 22.04 2.79 5.46
N TYR A 90 21.09 3.45 6.13
CA TYR A 90 21.33 4.16 7.39
C TYR A 90 20.97 3.39 8.67
N ALA A 91 20.31 2.23 8.58
CA ALA A 91 19.93 1.46 9.77
C ALA A 91 21.14 0.82 10.48
N PRO A 92 21.10 0.70 11.83
CA PRO A 92 22.04 -0.12 12.59
C PRO A 92 22.07 -1.57 12.11
N LYS A 93 23.21 -2.26 12.26
CA LYS A 93 23.44 -3.62 11.71
C LYS A 93 22.27 -4.60 11.95
N LYS A 94 21.73 -4.65 13.17
CA LYS A 94 20.62 -5.56 13.53
C LYS A 94 19.33 -5.22 12.79
N GLU A 95 18.90 -3.97 12.80
CA GLU A 95 17.69 -3.54 12.10
C GLU A 95 17.88 -3.62 10.58
N LYS A 96 19.08 -3.29 10.07
CA LYS A 96 19.43 -3.45 8.65
C LYS A 96 19.22 -4.88 8.17
N ALA A 97 19.76 -5.87 8.90
CA ALA A 97 19.61 -7.28 8.56
C ALA A 97 18.14 -7.72 8.56
N LYS A 98 17.36 -7.26 9.55
CA LYS A 98 15.93 -7.53 9.64
C LYS A 98 15.15 -6.93 8.46
N ILE A 99 15.36 -5.65 8.14
CA ILE A 99 14.69 -4.98 7.04
C ILE A 99 15.10 -5.58 5.69
N PHE A 100 16.38 -5.92 5.51
CA PHE A 100 16.85 -6.60 4.32
C PHE A 100 16.22 -7.99 4.16
N GLY A 101 16.16 -8.79 5.23
CA GLY A 101 15.49 -10.09 5.21
C GLY A 101 14.00 -10.00 4.92
N LEU A 102 13.31 -8.98 5.46
CA LEU A 102 11.91 -8.74 5.13
C LEU A 102 11.74 -8.31 3.67
N PHE A 103 12.65 -7.46 3.16
CA PHE A 103 12.65 -7.00 1.77
C PHE A 103 12.81 -8.17 0.79
N THR A 104 13.76 -9.08 1.03
CA THR A 104 13.93 -10.27 0.18
C THR A 104 12.73 -11.21 0.28
N PHE A 105 12.14 -11.38 1.47
CA PHE A 105 10.92 -12.15 1.65
C PHE A 105 9.76 -11.58 0.83
N VAL A 106 9.48 -10.28 0.90
CA VAL A 106 8.36 -9.69 0.16
C VAL A 106 8.55 -9.75 -1.35
N LEU A 107 9.78 -9.58 -1.85
CA LEU A 107 10.10 -9.76 -3.27
C LEU A 107 9.89 -11.20 -3.72
N THR A 108 10.22 -12.17 -2.87
CA THR A 108 10.01 -13.59 -3.13
C THR A 108 8.50 -13.90 -3.21
N VAL A 109 7.71 -13.41 -2.25
CA VAL A 109 6.25 -13.57 -2.24
C VAL A 109 5.63 -12.95 -3.49
N PHE A 110 6.00 -11.72 -3.82
CA PHE A 110 5.49 -11.05 -5.02
C PHE A 110 5.83 -11.82 -6.29
N THR A 111 7.09 -12.25 -6.44
CA THR A 111 7.56 -13.00 -7.61
C THR A 111 6.82 -14.33 -7.73
N ALA A 112 6.64 -15.06 -6.64
CA ALA A 112 5.87 -16.30 -6.63
C ALA A 112 4.41 -16.08 -7.09
N VAL A 113 3.73 -15.06 -6.56
CA VAL A 113 2.36 -14.71 -6.98
C VAL A 113 2.32 -14.34 -8.47
N ALA A 114 3.27 -13.55 -8.95
CA ALA A 114 3.34 -13.13 -10.35
C ALA A 114 3.57 -14.32 -11.30
N LEU A 115 4.50 -15.22 -10.97
CA LEU A 115 4.81 -16.39 -11.79
C LEU A 115 3.65 -17.39 -11.80
N ILE A 116 3.05 -17.71 -10.64
CA ILE A 116 1.87 -18.59 -10.57
C ILE A 116 0.71 -18.00 -11.39
N SER A 117 0.47 -16.69 -11.25
CA SER A 117 -0.54 -15.95 -12.00
C SER A 117 -0.35 -16.07 -13.52
N LEU A 118 0.88 -15.92 -14.01
CA LEU A 118 1.19 -15.95 -15.44
C LEU A 118 1.15 -17.36 -16.03
N PHE A 119 1.80 -18.31 -15.37
CA PHE A 119 2.09 -19.62 -15.96
C PHE A 119 1.06 -20.70 -15.60
N ALA A 120 0.43 -20.60 -14.42
CA ALA A 120 -0.48 -21.65 -13.93
C ALA A 120 -1.96 -21.28 -14.06
N LEU A 121 -2.30 -19.99 -14.17
CA LEU A 121 -3.68 -19.50 -14.11
C LEU A 121 -4.08 -18.68 -15.33
N HIS A 122 -5.35 -18.77 -15.71
CA HIS A 122 -5.92 -18.07 -16.86
C HIS A 122 -7.27 -17.44 -16.52
N GLY A 123 -7.63 -16.36 -17.24
CA GLY A 123 -8.94 -15.70 -17.15
C GLY A 123 -9.37 -15.38 -15.72
N ASN A 124 -10.56 -15.85 -15.32
CA ASN A 124 -11.13 -15.57 -14.00
C ASN A 124 -10.34 -16.18 -12.84
N GLY A 125 -9.71 -17.35 -13.04
CA GLY A 125 -8.89 -17.98 -12.00
C GLY A 125 -7.69 -17.11 -11.62
N ARG A 126 -7.06 -16.47 -12.61
CA ARG A 126 -5.99 -15.49 -12.41
C ARG A 126 -6.48 -14.27 -11.63
N LYS A 127 -7.62 -13.71 -12.02
CA LYS A 127 -8.23 -12.55 -11.34
C LYS A 127 -8.52 -12.86 -9.86
N LEU A 128 -9.14 -14.01 -9.58
CA LEU A 128 -9.47 -14.43 -8.22
C LEU A 128 -8.22 -14.62 -7.35
N PHE A 129 -7.22 -15.34 -7.87
CA PHE A 129 -5.98 -15.60 -7.14
C PHE A 129 -5.23 -14.32 -6.79
N CYS A 130 -5.00 -13.44 -7.78
CA CYS A 130 -4.30 -12.18 -7.53
C CYS A 130 -5.12 -11.24 -6.64
N GLY A 131 -6.44 -11.21 -6.81
CA GLY A 131 -7.34 -10.41 -5.97
C GLY A 131 -7.31 -10.85 -4.51
N LEU A 132 -7.38 -12.15 -4.25
CA LEU A 132 -7.28 -12.71 -2.91
C LEU A 132 -5.93 -12.39 -2.26
N ALA A 133 -4.83 -12.60 -2.99
CA ALA A 133 -3.50 -12.27 -2.50
C ALA A 133 -3.40 -10.78 -2.12
N ALA A 134 -3.79 -9.87 -3.02
CA ALA A 134 -3.77 -8.44 -2.76
C ALA A 134 -4.66 -8.05 -1.56
N THR A 135 -5.85 -8.65 -1.42
CA THR A 135 -6.76 -8.36 -0.31
C THR A 135 -6.24 -8.86 1.03
N ILE A 136 -5.73 -10.09 1.11
CA ILE A 136 -5.20 -10.67 2.36
C ILE A 136 -4.07 -9.79 2.91
N PHE A 137 -3.10 -9.41 2.07
CA PHE A 137 -1.98 -8.58 2.49
C PHE A 137 -2.40 -7.14 2.83
N SER A 138 -3.39 -6.58 2.14
CA SER A 138 -4.00 -5.30 2.53
C SER A 138 -4.63 -5.37 3.92
N ILE A 139 -5.37 -6.44 4.24
CA ILE A 139 -5.99 -6.61 5.57
C ILE A 139 -4.93 -6.72 6.66
N ILE A 140 -3.86 -7.48 6.44
CA ILE A 140 -2.75 -7.61 7.39
C ILE A 140 -2.13 -6.23 7.70
N MET A 141 -1.98 -5.36 6.68
CA MET A 141 -1.43 -4.02 6.88
C MET A 141 -2.30 -3.13 7.78
N TYR A 142 -3.62 -3.33 7.79
CA TYR A 142 -4.52 -2.53 8.64
C TYR A 142 -4.31 -2.77 10.14
N ALA A 143 -3.59 -3.83 10.55
CA ALA A 143 -3.26 -4.06 11.96
C ALA A 143 -2.55 -2.86 12.62
N SER A 144 -1.69 -2.14 11.89
CA SER A 144 -0.98 -0.96 12.41
C SER A 144 -1.92 0.22 12.73
N PRO A 145 -2.73 0.74 11.79
CA PRO A 145 -3.67 1.82 12.10
C PRO A 145 -4.72 1.42 13.15
N LEU A 146 -5.19 0.17 13.17
CA LEU A 146 -6.09 -0.33 14.23
C LEU A 146 -5.45 -0.25 15.61
N SER A 147 -4.14 -0.53 15.72
CA SER A 147 -3.40 -0.39 16.98
C SER A 147 -3.34 1.08 17.44
N ILE A 148 -3.13 2.01 16.51
CA ILE A 148 -3.15 3.45 16.80
C ILE A 148 -4.54 3.92 17.24
N MET A 149 -5.61 3.47 16.58
CA MET A 149 -6.99 3.79 17.00
C MET A 149 -7.28 3.30 18.42
N ARG A 150 -6.85 2.08 18.75
CA ARG A 150 -6.95 1.54 20.12
C ARG A 150 -6.20 2.41 21.12
N LEU A 151 -5.00 2.90 20.75
CA LEU A 151 -4.22 3.79 21.60
C LEU A 151 -4.96 5.11 21.85
N VAL A 152 -5.50 5.75 20.80
CA VAL A 152 -6.30 6.99 20.91
C VAL A 152 -7.49 6.82 21.85
N ILE A 153 -8.23 5.70 21.74
CA ILE A 153 -9.37 5.41 22.61
C ILE A 153 -8.94 5.26 24.08
N LYS A 154 -7.80 4.60 24.31
CA LYS A 154 -7.26 4.33 25.64
C LYS A 154 -6.66 5.57 26.30
N THR A 155 -5.90 6.38 25.55
CA THR A 155 -5.22 7.58 26.06
C THR A 155 -6.09 8.83 26.02
N LYS A 156 -7.22 8.79 25.31
CA LYS A 156 -8.09 9.94 25.03
C LYS A 156 -7.33 11.11 24.37
N SER A 157 -6.27 10.80 23.64
CA SER A 157 -5.40 11.76 22.95
C SER A 157 -5.21 11.38 21.50
N VAL A 158 -5.25 12.36 20.60
CA VAL A 158 -5.02 12.21 19.15
C VAL A 158 -3.58 12.55 18.74
N GLU A 159 -2.65 12.62 19.70
CA GLU A 159 -1.24 12.95 19.45
C GLU A 159 -0.60 12.07 18.37
N PHE A 160 -0.97 10.78 18.32
CA PHE A 160 -0.47 9.81 17.34
C PHE A 160 -1.30 9.72 16.05
N MET A 161 -2.33 10.55 15.89
CA MET A 161 -3.25 10.53 14.75
C MET A 161 -3.43 11.95 14.16
N PRO A 162 -2.49 12.41 13.31
CA PRO A 162 -2.56 13.74 12.71
C PRO A 162 -3.80 13.88 11.83
N PHE A 163 -4.62 14.91 12.08
CA PHE A 163 -5.90 15.12 11.40
C PHE A 163 -5.81 15.09 9.87
N PHE A 164 -4.87 15.83 9.28
CA PHE A 164 -4.72 15.87 7.82
C PHE A 164 -4.34 14.52 7.23
N LEU A 165 -3.46 13.76 7.89
CA LEU A 165 -3.11 12.42 7.42
C LEU A 165 -4.34 11.51 7.43
N SER A 166 -5.12 11.54 8.50
CA SER A 166 -6.37 10.77 8.60
C SER A 166 -7.41 11.20 7.57
N LEU A 167 -7.55 12.50 7.31
CA LEU A 167 -8.45 13.03 6.28
C LEU A 167 -8.06 12.52 4.89
N PHE A 168 -6.78 12.60 4.51
CA PHE A 168 -6.32 12.12 3.21
C PHE A 168 -6.43 10.59 3.08
N VAL A 169 -6.21 9.83 4.15
CA VAL A 169 -6.46 8.38 4.17
C VAL A 169 -7.95 8.09 3.93
N PHE A 170 -8.85 8.81 4.61
CA PHE A 170 -10.29 8.66 4.45
C PHE A 170 -10.76 9.01 3.03
N LEU A 171 -10.30 10.14 2.48
CA LEU A 171 -10.62 10.57 1.11
C LEU A 171 -10.10 9.57 0.07
N CYS A 172 -8.86 9.10 0.25
CA CYS A 172 -8.26 8.09 -0.61
C CYS A 172 -9.06 6.78 -0.57
N GLY A 173 -9.34 6.25 0.63
CA GLY A 173 -10.12 5.02 0.81
C GLY A 173 -11.51 5.14 0.20
N THR A 174 -12.23 6.21 0.50
CA THR A 174 -13.57 6.47 -0.05
C THR A 174 -13.55 6.54 -1.58
N SER A 175 -12.56 7.21 -2.18
CA SER A 175 -12.43 7.31 -3.62
C SER A 175 -12.23 5.94 -4.27
N TRP A 176 -11.33 5.13 -3.73
CA TRP A 176 -11.06 3.80 -4.24
C TRP A 176 -12.18 2.80 -3.96
N PHE A 177 -12.92 2.96 -2.86
CA PHE A 177 -14.12 2.19 -2.58
C PHE A 177 -15.20 2.44 -3.63
N ILE A 178 -15.51 3.72 -3.91
CA ILE A 178 -16.46 4.10 -4.94
C ILE A 178 -15.99 3.64 -6.33
N TYR A 179 -14.69 3.77 -6.63
CA TYR A 179 -14.09 3.23 -7.85
C TYR A 179 -14.37 1.72 -7.99
N GLY A 180 -14.12 0.93 -6.94
CA GLY A 180 -14.38 -0.51 -6.93
C GLY A 180 -15.86 -0.85 -7.12
N LEU A 181 -16.77 -0.10 -6.48
CA LEU A 181 -18.22 -0.29 -6.65
C LEU A 181 -18.67 0.00 -8.09
N LEU A 182 -18.21 1.13 -8.67
CA LEU A 182 -18.53 1.52 -10.04
C LEU A 182 -17.98 0.53 -11.07
N GLY A 183 -16.78 -0.01 -10.82
CA GLY A 183 -16.14 -1.04 -11.64
C GLY A 183 -16.69 -2.46 -11.42
N ARG A 184 -17.62 -2.64 -10.46
CA ARG A 184 -18.13 -3.94 -10.02
C ARG A 184 -17.01 -4.90 -9.61
N ASP A 185 -15.99 -4.37 -8.95
CA ASP A 185 -14.82 -5.11 -8.51
C ASP A 185 -14.78 -5.21 -6.98
N ALA A 186 -15.22 -6.36 -6.47
CA ALA A 186 -15.28 -6.62 -5.03
C ALA A 186 -13.89 -6.58 -4.37
N PHE A 187 -12.81 -6.95 -5.08
CA PHE A 187 -11.47 -6.92 -4.50
C PHE A 187 -11.00 -5.48 -4.29
N VAL A 188 -11.25 -4.60 -5.26
CA VAL A 188 -10.94 -3.18 -5.09
C VAL A 188 -11.82 -2.57 -3.99
N ALA A 189 -13.13 -2.82 -4.02
CA ALA A 189 -14.05 -2.26 -3.02
C ALA A 189 -13.69 -2.71 -1.58
N VAL A 190 -13.55 -4.00 -1.32
CA VAL A 190 -13.28 -4.52 0.03
C VAL A 190 -11.98 -3.97 0.61
N ARG A 191 -10.93 -3.83 -0.20
CA ARG A 191 -9.61 -3.35 0.26
C ARG A 191 -9.62 -1.91 0.71
N TYR A 192 -10.47 -1.08 0.10
CA TYR A 192 -10.54 0.35 0.35
C TYR A 192 -11.79 0.76 1.12
N MET A 193 -12.59 -0.21 1.58
CA MET A 193 -13.76 0.06 2.39
C MET A 193 -13.36 0.90 3.61
N PRO A 194 -13.93 2.11 3.77
CA PRO A 194 -13.68 2.91 4.96
C PRO A 194 -14.17 2.15 6.19
N SER A 195 -13.26 1.79 7.09
CA SER A 195 -13.63 1.28 8.41
C SER A 195 -14.10 2.47 9.25
N SER A 196 -15.42 2.59 9.41
CA SER A 196 -16.09 3.55 10.30
C SER A 196 -15.74 3.31 11.77
#